data_AF-A0A2U1NDU5-F1
#
_entry.id   AF-A0A2U1NDU5-F1
#
_cell.length_a   1.000
_cell.length_b   1.000
_cell.length_c   1.000
_cell.angle_alpha   90.00
_cell.angle_beta   90.00
_cell.angle_gamma   90.00
#
_symmetry.space_group_name_H-M   'P 1'
#
loop_
_entity.id
_entity.type
_entity.pdbx_description
1 polymer ?
#
loop_
_entity_poly.entity_id
_entity_poly.type
_entity_poly.pdbx_seq_one_letter_code
_entity_poly.pdbx_strand_id
1 'polypeptide(L)' 'MGYAQLVIGPAGSGKSTYCSSLYQHCEATRRTIHIVNLDPAAENFDYHVAMGNPVFLA' A
#
# COMPACT_ATOMS: atom_id res chain seq x y z
N MET A 1 3.24 -10.76 -16.76
CA MET A 1 2.93 -11.39 -15.46
C MET A 1 2.90 -10.28 -14.41
N GLY A 2 1.85 -10.16 -13.62
CA GLY A 2 1.79 -9.20 -12.51
C GLY A 2 2.41 -9.78 -11.25
N TYR A 3 2.94 -8.93 -10.37
CA TYR A 3 3.43 -9.30 -9.04
C TYR A 3 2.58 -8.61 -7.98
N ALA A 4 2.46 -9.24 -6.81
CA ALA A 4 1.76 -8.69 -5.66
C ALA A 4 2.53 -9.04 -4.38
N GLN A 5 2.59 -8.13 -3.40
CA GLN A 5 3.20 -8.33 -2.09
C GLN A 5 2.20 -8.13 -0.94
N LEU A 6 1.98 -9.19 -0.15
CA LEU A 6 1.14 -9.15 1.05
C LEU A 6 1.92 -8.59 2.25
N VAL A 7 1.38 -7.60 2.97
CA VAL A 7 2.02 -6.91 4.09
C VAL A 7 1.15 -7.06 5.35
N ILE A 8 1.35 -8.18 6.05
CA ILE A 8 0.63 -8.53 7.28
C ILE A 8 1.49 -8.32 8.54
N GLY A 9 0.84 -8.13 9.68
CA GLY A 9 1.52 -7.96 10.97
C GLY A 9 0.60 -7.38 12.06
N PRO A 10 0.99 -7.48 13.35
CA PRO A 10 0.19 -6.97 14.45
C PRO A 10 0.02 -5.43 14.39
N ALA A 11 -0.93 -4.90 15.16
CA ALA A 11 -1.09 -3.45 15.31
C ALA A 11 0.23 -2.80 15.78
N GLY A 12 0.58 -1.65 15.21
CA GLY A 12 1.84 -0.95 15.53
C GLY A 12 3.11 -1.52 14.87
N SER A 13 3.04 -2.59 14.08
CA SER A 13 4.23 -3.18 13.43
C SER A 13 4.81 -2.38 12.25
N GLY A 14 4.25 -1.20 11.93
CA GLY A 14 4.77 -0.32 10.88
C GLY A 14 4.30 -0.62 9.44
N LYS A 15 3.23 -1.41 9.25
CA LYS A 15 2.69 -1.76 7.90
C LYS A 15 2.42 -0.53 7.03
N SER A 16 1.68 0.45 7.53
CA SER A 16 1.35 1.67 6.78
C SER A 16 2.59 2.50 6.44
N THR A 17 3.57 2.57 7.35
CA THR A 17 4.85 3.24 7.14
C THR A 17 5.67 2.55 6.03
N TYR A 18 5.66 1.22 6.00
CA TYR A 18 6.27 0.44 4.94
C TYR A 18 5.64 0.74 3.58
N CYS A 19 4.31 0.67 3.49
CA CYS A 19 3.58 0.94 2.24
C CYS A 19 3.82 2.38 1.73
N SER A 20 3.84 3.38 2.61
CA SER A 20 4.14 4.77 2.25
C SER A 20 5.57 4.92 1.71
N SER A 21 6.56 4.31 2.38
CA SER A 21 7.96 4.33 1.94
C SER A 21 8.14 3.63 0.59
N LEU A 22 7.46 2.50 0.39
CA LEU A 22 7.47 1.76 -0.87
C LEU A 22 6.86 2.58 -2.02
N TYR A 23 5.74 3.27 -1.76
CA TYR A 23 5.13 4.19 -2.72
C TYR A 23 6.09 5.28 -3.17
N GLN A 24 6.70 5.99 -2.21
CA GLN A 24 7.66 7.07 -2.51
C GLN A 24 8.87 6.54 -3.29
N HIS A 25 9.37 5.36 -2.94
CA HIS A 25 10.46 4.72 -3.67
C HIS A 25 10.08 4.36 -5.11
N CYS A 26 8.88 3.80 -5.31
CA CYS A 26 8.36 3.46 -6.63
C CYS A 26 8.13 4.70 -7.49
N GLU A 27 7.54 5.75 -6.95
CA GLU A 27 7.41 7.07 -7.60
C GLU A 27 8.78 7.63 -8.01
N ALA A 28 9.76 7.64 -7.08
CA ALA A 28 11.12 8.13 -7.35
C ALA A 28 11.84 7.31 -8.44
N THR A 29 11.53 6.02 -8.54
CA THR A 29 12.08 5.12 -9.57
C THR A 29 11.23 5.04 -10.84
N ARG A 30 10.19 5.88 -10.96
CA ARG A 30 9.22 5.91 -12.08
C ARG A 30 8.55 4.56 -12.34
N ARG A 31 8.24 3.84 -11.25
CA ARG A 31 7.49 2.59 -11.25
C ARG A 31 6.10 2.85 -10.69
N THR A 32 5.07 2.55 -11.47
CA THR A 32 3.70 2.61 -10.99
C THR A 32 3.42 1.43 -10.07
N ILE A 33 2.90 1.72 -8.88
CA ILE A 33 2.34 0.73 -7.97
C ILE A 33 0.95 1.18 -7.51
N HIS A 34 0.13 0.21 -7.12
CA HIS A 34 -1.18 0.46 -6.54
C HIS A 34 -1.18 -0.08 -5.11
N ILE A 35 -1.61 0.75 -4.17
CA ILE A 35 -1.76 0.36 -2.77
C ILE A 35 -3.24 0.26 -2.45
N VAL A 36 -3.63 -0.87 -1.88
CA VAL A 36 -4.98 -1.14 -1.38
C VAL A 36 -4.86 -1.44 0.11
N ASN A 37 -5.65 -0.75 0.92
CA ASN A 37 -5.76 -1.09 2.34
C ASN A 37 -7.03 -1.93 2.55
N LEU A 38 -6.89 -3.08 3.20
CA LEU A 38 -8.02 -3.96 3.54
C LEU A 38 -8.52 -3.75 4.97
N ASP A 39 -7.89 -2.88 5.76
CA ASP A 39 -8.35 -2.51 7.10
C ASP A 39 -9.55 -1.55 7.00
N PRO A 40 -10.77 -1.99 7.35
CA PRO A 40 -11.96 -1.13 7.27
C PRO A 40 -11.92 0.02 8.28
N ALA A 41 -11.05 -0.03 9.30
CA ALA A 41 -10.92 0.99 10.34
C ALA A 41 -9.82 2.03 10.05
N ALA A 42 -9.21 2.00 8.87
CA ALA A 42 -8.17 2.96 8.51
C ALA A 42 -8.78 4.30 8.06
N GLU A 43 -8.60 5.34 8.89
CA GLU A 43 -9.18 6.68 8.66
C GLU A 43 -8.18 7.70 8.08
N ASN A 44 -6.87 7.52 8.31
CA ASN A 44 -5.81 8.40 7.81
C ASN A 44 -4.86 7.66 6.87
N PHE A 45 -4.63 8.23 5.69
CA PHE A 45 -3.74 7.69 4.65
C PHE A 45 -2.74 8.75 4.19
N ASP A 46 -1.45 8.49 4.38
CA ASP A 46 -0.36 9.35 3.88
C ASP A 46 0.07 8.98 2.43
N TYR A 47 -0.77 8.23 1.72
CA TYR A 47 -0.52 7.75 0.36
C TYR A 47 -1.82 7.75 -0.45
N HIS A 48 -1.71 7.91 -1.77
CA HIS A 48 -2.87 7.87 -2.66
C HIS A 48 -3.45 6.45 -2.72
N VAL A 49 -4.64 6.27 -2.13
CA VAL A 49 -5.42 5.03 -2.24
C VAL A 49 -6.12 5.01 -3.60
N ALA A 50 -5.92 3.94 -4.37
CA ALA A 50 -6.56 3.80 -5.69
C ALA A 50 -8.05 3.45 -5.52
N MET A 51 -8.93 4.44 -5.69
CA MET A 51 -10.38 4.24 -5.80
C MET A 51 -10.74 3.89 -7.25
N GLY A 52 -10.46 2.66 -7.68
CA GLY A 52 -10.86 2.16 -8.99
C GLY A 52 -9.86 1.19 -9.61
N ASN A 53 -10.34 -0.05 -9.83
CA ASN A 53 -9.64 -1.28 -10.23
C ASN A 53 -8.80 -1.97 -9.13
N PRO A 54 -9.28 -3.11 -8.58
CA PRO A 54 -8.69 -3.72 -7.41
C PRO A 54 -7.49 -4.60 -7.80
N VAL A 55 -6.32 -4.29 -7.24
CA VAL A 55 -5.25 -5.27 -7.10
C VAL A 55 -4.95 -5.40 -5.62
N PHE A 56 -5.39 -6.52 -5.06
CA PHE A 56 -5.52 -6.80 -3.62
C PHE A 56 -4.17 -7.09 -2.96
N LEU A 57 -3.82 -6.37 -1.89
CA LEU A 57 -2.69 -6.69 -1.00
C LEU A 57 -2.93 -6.14 0.42
N ALA A 58 -3.35 -6.99 1.36
CA ALA A 58 -3.06 -6.79 2.79
C ALA A 58 -2.38 -8.01 3.37
#